data_AF-A0A7S4CSP9-F1
#
_entry.id   AF-A0A7S4CSP9-F1
#
_cell.length_a   1.000
_cell.length_b   1.000
_cell.length_c   1.000
_cell.angle_alpha   90.00
_cell.angle_beta   90.00
_cell.angle_gamma   90.00
#
_symmetry.space_group_name_H-M   'P 1'
#
loop_
_entity.id
_entity.type
_entity.pdbx_description
1 polymer ?
#
loop_
_entity_poly.entity_id
_entity_poly.type
_entity_poly.pdbx_seq_one_letter_code
_entity_poly.pdbx_strand_id
1 'polypeptide(L)'
;AAGVVDLTDGVPNDFPAGAALYITVRPKDPFFGLGKIPPVAAARIAVPAVFPSSFTLTTADLTPEGAAQGVASFAATDLTVTMRLDLDGTASTRDPGDLVGQGALQKGGQANPEQWSPVTVRLQPRGVGGKLVTTKAK
;
A
#
# COMPACT_ATOMS: atom_id res chain seq x y z
N ALA A 1 2.65 -1.02 -11.10
CA ALA A 1 3.38 -0.27 -10.07
C ALA A 1 4.42 -1.20 -9.47
N ALA A 2 5.66 -0.76 -9.28
CA ALA A 2 6.72 -1.60 -8.73
C ALA A 2 7.60 -0.81 -7.77
N GLY A 3 8.25 -1.50 -6.84
CA GLY A 3 9.10 -0.87 -5.84
C GLY A 3 9.66 -1.85 -4.84
N VAL A 4 10.15 -1.29 -3.74
CA VAL A 4 10.71 -2.01 -2.60
C VAL A 4 9.88 -1.71 -1.37
N VAL A 5 9.55 -2.74 -0.60
CA VAL A 5 9.05 -2.61 0.76
C VAL A 5 10.20 -2.90 1.72
N ASP A 6 10.30 -2.08 2.77
CA ASP A 6 11.33 -2.22 3.78
C ASP A 6 10.73 -1.98 5.17
N LEU A 7 11.43 -2.40 6.22
CA LEU A 7 11.06 -2.12 7.59
C LEU A 7 11.82 -0.88 8.08
N THR A 8 11.20 -0.08 8.92
CA THR A 8 11.92 0.98 9.64
C THR A 8 12.81 0.34 10.71
N ASP A 9 13.95 0.98 11.00
CA ASP A 9 14.88 0.50 12.03
C ASP A 9 14.17 0.22 13.37
N GLY A 10 14.50 -0.92 13.98
CA GLY A 10 13.94 -1.36 15.26
C GLY A 10 12.60 -2.09 15.17
N VAL A 11 12.04 -2.28 13.97
CA VAL A 11 10.88 -3.14 13.75
C VAL A 11 11.32 -4.62 13.67
N PRO A 12 10.73 -5.52 14.47
CA PRO A 12 11.00 -6.96 14.36
C PRO A 12 10.68 -7.49 12.95
N ASN A 13 11.50 -8.41 12.46
CA ASN A 13 11.34 -9.06 11.16
C ASN A 13 10.82 -10.51 11.25
N ASP A 14 10.37 -10.93 12.45
CA ASP A 14 9.70 -12.20 12.68
C ASP A 14 8.20 -11.95 12.78
N PHE A 15 7.44 -12.55 11.86
CA PHE A 15 6.01 -12.34 11.71
C PHE A 15 5.26 -13.67 11.80
N PRO A 16 4.09 -13.71 12.45
CA PRO A 16 3.36 -14.95 12.66
C PRO A 16 2.91 -15.60 11.35
N ALA A 17 2.79 -16.93 11.37
CA ALA A 17 2.21 -17.68 10.28
C ALA A 17 0.76 -17.24 10.03
N GLY A 18 0.50 -16.69 8.84
CA GLY A 18 -0.82 -16.13 8.49
C GLY A 18 -0.82 -14.62 8.28
N ALA A 19 0.22 -13.92 8.74
CA ALA A 19 0.41 -12.51 8.42
C ALA A 19 0.40 -12.26 6.91
N ALA A 20 -0.06 -11.08 6.49
CA ALA A 20 -0.20 -10.74 5.09
C ALA A 20 0.11 -9.27 4.83
N LEU A 21 0.78 -9.01 3.71
CA LEU A 21 1.01 -7.66 3.22
C LEU A 21 -0.10 -7.28 2.24
N TYR A 22 -0.87 -6.28 2.62
CA TYR A 22 -1.88 -5.65 1.77
C TYR A 22 -1.28 -4.43 1.10
N ILE A 23 -1.33 -4.40 -0.22
CA ILE A 23 -0.82 -3.30 -1.05
C ILE A 23 -2.02 -2.67 -1.74
N THR A 24 -2.12 -1.34 -1.65
CA THR A 24 -3.14 -0.57 -2.38
C THR A 24 -2.50 0.56 -3.13
N VAL A 25 -2.99 0.83 -4.35
CA VAL A 25 -2.47 1.87 -5.22
C VAL A 25 -3.60 2.81 -5.57
N ARG A 26 -3.34 4.11 -5.43
CA ARG A 26 -4.31 5.18 -5.74
C ARG A 26 -3.65 6.20 -6.66
N PRO A 27 -4.37 6.77 -7.63
CA PRO A 27 -3.92 7.99 -8.30
C PRO A 27 -3.67 9.08 -7.26
N LYS A 28 -2.54 9.77 -7.39
CA LYS A 28 -2.25 10.98 -6.63
C LYS A 28 -3.09 12.09 -7.25
N ASP A 29 -4.00 12.62 -6.45
CA ASP A 29 -5.04 13.51 -6.93
C ASP A 29 -4.52 14.94 -7.18
N PRO A 30 -4.94 15.59 -8.28
CA PRO A 30 -4.97 17.04 -8.38
C PRO A 30 -6.38 17.66 -8.28
N PHE A 31 -7.50 16.91 -8.35
CA PHE A 31 -8.84 17.47 -8.61
C PHE A 31 -10.10 16.74 -8.06
N PHE A 32 -10.02 15.67 -7.24
CA PHE A 32 -11.22 15.04 -6.68
C PHE A 32 -11.60 15.58 -5.29
N GLY A 33 -12.71 16.32 -5.26
CA GLY A 33 -13.32 16.86 -4.05
C GLY A 33 -13.89 15.77 -3.11
N LEU A 34 -13.77 16.05 -1.82
CA LEU A 34 -14.55 15.57 -0.67
C LEU A 34 -14.67 14.05 -0.40
N GLY A 35 -13.97 13.18 -1.14
CA GLY A 35 -13.97 11.72 -0.89
C GLY A 35 -12.59 11.07 -0.99
N LYS A 36 -12.35 9.99 -0.23
CA LYS A 36 -11.15 9.16 -0.40
C LYS A 36 -11.24 8.45 -1.76
N ILE A 37 -10.35 8.77 -2.71
CA ILE A 37 -10.26 8.06 -3.99
C ILE A 37 -10.14 6.55 -3.74
N PRO A 38 -11.02 5.71 -4.34
CA PRO A 38 -10.89 4.27 -4.22
C PRO A 38 -9.56 3.79 -4.82
N PRO A 39 -8.97 2.71 -4.30
CA PRO A 39 -7.78 2.14 -4.92
C PRO A 39 -8.10 1.69 -6.35
N VAL A 40 -7.18 1.94 -7.28
CA VAL A 40 -7.26 1.46 -8.67
C VAL A 40 -6.62 0.08 -8.82
N ALA A 41 -5.71 -0.29 -7.92
CA ALA A 41 -5.15 -1.62 -7.82
C ALA A 41 -4.97 -2.03 -6.36
N ALA A 42 -5.13 -3.32 -6.09
CA ALA A 42 -4.94 -3.89 -4.77
C ALA A 42 -4.40 -5.31 -4.88
N ALA A 43 -3.48 -5.67 -3.99
CA ALA A 43 -2.93 -7.01 -3.89
C ALA A 43 -2.80 -7.44 -2.43
N ARG A 44 -2.95 -8.74 -2.20
CA ARG A 44 -2.61 -9.40 -0.93
C ARG A 44 -1.51 -10.40 -1.22
N ILE A 45 -0.36 -10.24 -0.58
CA ILE A 45 0.75 -11.18 -0.69
C ILE A 45 1.12 -11.74 0.68
N ALA A 46 1.71 -12.93 0.70
CA ALA A 46 2.34 -13.45 1.91
C ALA A 46 3.47 -12.51 2.36
N VAL A 47 3.73 -12.45 3.67
CA VAL A 47 4.84 -11.65 4.18
C VAL A 47 6.15 -12.13 3.56
N PRO A 48 7.00 -11.23 3.01
CA PRO A 48 8.32 -11.60 2.57
C PRO A 48 9.14 -12.23 3.69
N ALA A 49 9.89 -13.28 3.37
CA ALA A 49 10.80 -13.92 4.32
C ALA A 49 11.98 -13.01 4.72
N VAL A 50 12.30 -12.02 3.88
CA VAL A 50 13.42 -11.08 4.07
C VAL A 50 12.96 -9.69 3.66
N PHE A 51 13.38 -8.68 4.44
CA PHE A 51 13.28 -7.27 4.08
C PHE A 51 14.69 -6.69 3.90
N PRO A 52 14.90 -5.75 2.96
CA PRO A 52 13.92 -5.24 2.00
C PRO A 52 13.49 -6.28 0.94
N SER A 53 12.26 -6.15 0.44
CA SER A 53 11.71 -7.04 -0.60
C SER A 53 11.10 -6.25 -1.75
N SER A 54 11.27 -6.72 -2.98
CA SER A 54 10.59 -6.15 -4.16
C SER A 54 9.11 -6.52 -4.20
N PHE A 55 8.29 -5.65 -4.78
CA PHE A 55 6.90 -5.93 -5.12
C PHE A 55 6.56 -5.38 -6.51
N THR A 56 5.62 -6.02 -7.19
CA THR A 56 5.09 -5.59 -8.48
C THR A 56 3.59 -5.83 -8.52
N LEU A 57 2.82 -4.80 -8.89
CA LEU A 57 1.41 -4.87 -9.24
C LEU A 57 1.25 -4.61 -10.74
N THR A 58 0.43 -5.41 -11.37
CA THR A 58 0.15 -5.44 -12.80
C THR A 58 -1.32 -5.06 -13.07
N THR A 59 -1.74 -5.12 -14.33
CA THR A 59 -3.15 -4.93 -14.69
C THR A 59 -4.07 -6.05 -14.20
N ALA A 60 -3.52 -7.21 -13.81
CA ALA A 60 -4.29 -8.29 -13.19
C ALA A 60 -4.72 -7.94 -11.75
N ASP A 61 -4.05 -6.98 -11.12
CA ASP A 61 -4.31 -6.54 -9.74
C ASP A 61 -5.27 -5.33 -9.68
N LEU A 62 -5.90 -4.99 -10.81
CA LEU A 62 -6.88 -3.89 -10.85
C LEU A 62 -8.08 -4.23 -9.99
N THR A 63 -8.54 -3.24 -9.24
CA THR A 63 -9.85 -3.30 -8.58
C THR A 63 -10.97 -3.16 -9.61
N PRO A 64 -12.22 -3.53 -9.28
CA PRO A 64 -13.36 -3.24 -10.14
C PRO A 64 -13.45 -1.76 -10.53
N GLU A 65 -13.16 -0.86 -9.59
CA GLU A 65 -13.13 0.58 -9.83
C GLU A 65 -12.01 0.99 -10.80
N GLY A 66 -10.80 0.46 -10.62
CA GLY A 66 -9.67 0.74 -11.51
C GLY A 66 -9.89 0.18 -12.92
N ALA A 67 -10.51 -1.00 -13.03
CA ALA A 67 -10.89 -1.59 -14.31
C ALA A 67 -11.97 -0.75 -15.01
N ALA A 68 -12.98 -0.27 -14.28
CA ALA A 68 -14.05 0.57 -14.82
C ALA A 68 -13.56 1.94 -15.31
N GLN A 69 -12.58 2.54 -14.63
CA GLN A 69 -11.95 3.80 -15.06
C GLN A 69 -11.01 3.61 -16.27
N GLY A 70 -10.46 2.41 -16.43
CA GLY A 70 -9.49 2.07 -17.46
C GLY A 70 -8.08 2.61 -17.17
N VAL A 71 -7.06 1.81 -17.47
CA VAL A 71 -5.64 2.10 -17.15
C VAL A 71 -5.18 3.45 -17.69
N ALA A 72 -5.67 3.85 -18.87
CA ALA A 72 -5.30 5.12 -19.50
C ALA A 72 -5.60 6.34 -18.62
N SER A 73 -6.65 6.29 -17.79
CA SER A 73 -7.06 7.41 -16.92
C SER A 73 -6.05 7.76 -15.83
N PHE A 74 -5.17 6.82 -15.46
CA PHE A 74 -4.13 7.00 -14.44
C PHE A 74 -2.74 6.55 -14.92
N ALA A 75 -2.57 6.29 -16.21
CA ALA A 75 -1.32 5.79 -16.78
C ALA A 75 -0.17 6.78 -16.60
N ALA A 76 -0.44 8.07 -16.78
CA ALA A 76 0.53 9.16 -16.68
C ALA A 76 0.55 9.87 -15.30
N THR A 77 -0.42 9.57 -14.43
CA THR A 77 -0.57 10.21 -13.12
C THR A 77 0.33 9.55 -12.09
N ASP A 78 1.00 10.36 -11.27
CA ASP A 78 1.66 9.90 -10.05
C ASP A 78 0.72 9.01 -9.24
N LEU A 79 1.25 7.98 -8.59
CA LEU A 79 0.46 7.07 -7.77
C LEU A 79 0.94 7.11 -6.32
N THR A 80 0.03 6.99 -5.38
CA THR A 80 0.33 6.70 -3.99
C THR A 80 0.20 5.20 -3.77
N VAL A 81 1.28 4.57 -3.27
CA VAL A 81 1.29 3.19 -2.83
C VAL A 81 1.20 3.17 -1.32
N THR A 82 0.17 2.53 -0.78
CA THR A 82 -0.01 2.33 0.66
C THR A 82 0.06 0.85 0.97
N MET A 83 0.80 0.50 1.99
CA MET A 83 0.96 -0.87 2.46
C MET A 83 0.54 -1.01 3.90
N ARG A 84 -0.04 -2.17 4.22
CA ARG A 84 -0.31 -2.60 5.58
C ARG A 84 0.13 -4.04 5.75
N LEU A 85 1.04 -4.28 6.69
CA LEU A 85 1.34 -5.61 7.16
C LEU A 85 0.36 -5.92 8.31
N ASP A 86 -0.56 -6.81 8.01
CA ASP A 86 -1.51 -7.36 8.96
C ASP A 86 -0.90 -8.59 9.62
N LEU A 87 -0.90 -8.62 10.95
CA LEU A 87 -0.25 -9.67 11.74
C LEU A 87 -1.19 -10.83 12.07
N ASP A 88 -2.51 -10.65 12.02
CA ASP A 88 -3.47 -11.70 12.38
C ASP A 88 -4.05 -12.44 11.14
N GLY A 89 -3.74 -11.93 9.94
CA GLY A 89 -4.15 -12.49 8.67
C GLY A 89 -5.61 -12.20 8.29
N THR A 90 -6.32 -11.42 9.10
CA THR A 90 -7.72 -11.05 8.93
C THR A 90 -7.82 -9.63 8.37
N ALA A 91 -8.08 -9.54 7.06
CA ALA A 91 -8.18 -8.26 6.34
C ALA A 91 -9.11 -7.21 6.98
N SER A 92 -10.17 -7.65 7.68
CA SER A 92 -11.21 -6.79 8.25
C SER A 92 -10.87 -6.24 9.64
N THR A 93 -9.91 -6.82 10.36
CA THR A 93 -9.42 -6.28 11.63
C THR A 93 -8.31 -5.27 11.34
N ARG A 94 -8.32 -4.18 12.10
CA ARG A 94 -7.24 -3.18 12.09
C ARG A 94 -6.53 -3.30 13.42
N ASP A 95 -5.58 -4.21 13.52
CA ASP A 95 -4.90 -4.46 14.78
C ASP A 95 -3.95 -3.29 15.12
N PRO A 96 -3.80 -2.93 16.41
CA PRO A 96 -2.80 -1.96 16.85
C PRO A 96 -1.36 -2.34 16.49
N GLY A 97 -1.08 -3.64 16.33
CA GLY A 97 0.21 -4.19 15.93
C GLY A 97 0.51 -4.11 14.44
N ASP A 98 -0.49 -3.81 13.59
CA ASP A 98 -0.29 -3.67 12.14
C ASP A 98 0.82 -2.66 11.85
N LEU A 99 1.69 -3.00 10.88
CA LEU A 99 2.63 -2.02 10.34
C LEU A 99 2.03 -1.34 9.12
N VAL A 100 2.31 -0.07 8.95
CA VAL A 100 1.82 0.72 7.82
C VAL A 100 2.95 1.49 7.17
N GLY A 101 2.85 1.69 5.87
CA GLY A 101 3.79 2.49 5.10
C GLY A 101 3.10 3.13 3.91
N GLN A 102 3.66 4.25 3.44
CA GLN A 102 3.20 4.90 2.22
C GLN A 102 4.41 5.43 1.44
N GLY A 103 4.34 5.35 0.11
CA GLY A 103 5.29 5.97 -0.79
C GLY A 103 4.60 6.51 -2.04
N ALA A 104 5.25 7.45 -2.72
CA ALA A 104 4.79 7.99 -3.99
C ALA A 104 5.59 7.36 -5.13
N LEU A 105 4.88 6.78 -6.10
CA LEU A 105 5.42 6.38 -7.39
C LEU A 105 5.29 7.57 -8.34
N GLN A 106 6.41 8.21 -8.64
CA GLN A 106 6.45 9.38 -9.50
C GLN A 106 6.52 8.96 -10.97
N LYS A 107 5.52 9.38 -11.74
CA LYS A 107 5.46 9.16 -13.18
C LYS A 107 5.77 10.42 -13.96
N GLY A 108 5.50 11.60 -13.39
CA GLY A 108 5.82 12.87 -14.05
C GLY A 108 5.18 13.03 -15.43
N GLY A 109 3.95 12.52 -15.63
CA GLY A 109 3.26 12.54 -16.91
C GLY A 109 3.66 11.43 -17.88
N GLN A 110 4.58 10.54 -17.52
CA GLN A 110 5.04 9.44 -18.39
C GLN A 110 4.13 8.22 -18.28
N ALA A 111 3.75 7.67 -19.43
CA ALA A 111 2.99 6.41 -19.50
C ALA A 111 3.89 5.16 -19.53
N ASN A 112 5.16 5.28 -19.92
CA ASN A 112 6.12 4.17 -19.96
C ASN A 112 6.63 3.82 -18.55
N PRO A 113 6.35 2.61 -18.02
CA PRO A 113 6.80 2.20 -16.69
C PRO A 113 8.30 2.22 -16.46
N GLU A 114 9.11 2.03 -17.50
CA GLU A 114 10.59 2.05 -17.41
C GLU A 114 11.14 3.43 -17.04
N GLN A 115 10.35 4.48 -17.24
CA GLN A 115 10.72 5.87 -16.95
C GLN A 115 10.23 6.33 -15.58
N TRP A 116 9.53 5.48 -14.84
CA TRP A 116 9.01 5.82 -13.52
C TRP A 116 10.09 5.66 -12.46
N SER A 117 10.08 6.53 -11.45
CA SER A 117 10.96 6.35 -10.29
C SER A 117 10.41 5.25 -9.39
N PRO A 118 11.17 4.17 -9.09
CA PRO A 118 10.70 3.11 -8.21
C PRO A 118 10.42 3.64 -6.80
N VAL A 119 9.35 3.17 -6.18
CA VAL A 119 8.94 3.61 -4.84
C VAL A 119 9.58 2.73 -3.77
N THR A 120 10.07 3.33 -2.68
CA THR A 120 10.40 2.60 -1.45
C THR A 120 9.32 2.89 -0.41
N VAL A 121 8.69 1.85 0.12
CA VAL A 121 7.68 1.94 1.18
C VAL A 121 8.26 1.39 2.47
N ARG A 122 8.50 2.26 3.45
CA ARG A 122 8.95 1.85 4.79
C ARG A 122 7.75 1.57 5.68
N LEU A 123 7.67 0.34 6.18
CA LEU A 123 6.70 -0.09 7.16
C LEU A 123 7.16 0.34 8.55
N GLN A 124 6.23 0.91 9.31
CA GLN A 124 6.45 1.35 10.68
C GLN A 124 5.21 1.02 11.52
N PRO A 125 5.36 0.91 12.85
CA PRO A 125 4.21 0.76 13.73
C PRO A 125 3.22 1.90 13.52
N ARG A 126 1.93 1.60 13.69
CA ARG A 126 0.91 2.64 13.78
C ARG A 126 1.24 3.51 14.99
N GLY A 127 1.76 4.73 14.76
CA GLY A 127 2.21 5.62 15.82
C GLY A 127 1.18 5.83 16.95
N VAL A 128 1.63 6.39 18.07
CA VAL A 128 0.87 6.52 19.35
C VAL A 128 -0.54 7.17 19.19
N GLY A 129 -0.81 7.91 18.11
CA GLY A 129 -2.15 8.42 17.77
C GLY A 129 -3.19 7.37 17.38
N GLY A 130 -2.79 6.12 17.06
CA GLY A 130 -3.72 5.01 16.82
C GLY A 130 -4.28 4.38 18.10
N LYS A 131 -3.60 4.58 19.25
CA LYS A 131 -4.00 4.04 20.56
C LYS A 131 -5.27 4.68 21.12
N LEU A 132 -5.68 5.85 20.61
CA LEU A 132 -6.84 6.59 21.13
C LEU A 132 -8.15 6.29 20.39
N VAL A 133 -8.16 5.48 19.33
CA VAL A 133 -9.38 5.22 18.52
C VAL A 133 -9.87 3.77 18.60
N THR A 134 -9.27 2.91 19.42
CA THR A 134 -9.70 1.50 19.57
C THR A 134 -9.97 1.06 21.01
N THR A 135 -10.15 1.97 21.96
CA THR A 135 -10.80 1.60 23.22
C THR A 135 -12.31 1.51 22.99
N LYS A 136 -12.82 0.27 22.94
CA LYS A 136 -14.24 -0.05 23.06
C LYS A 136 -14.83 0.75 24.23
N ALA A 137 -15.89 1.50 23.97
CA ALA A 137 -16.78 1.96 25.02
C ALA A 137 -17.32 0.72 25.76
N LYS A 138 -17.19 0.74 27.08
CA LYS A 138 -17.72 -0.27 27.99
C LYS A 138 -19.23 -0.14 28.12
#